data_AF-A0A2G4GI42-F1
#
_entry.id   AF-A0A2G4GI42-F1
#
_cell.length_a   1.000
_cell.length_b   1.000
_cell.length_c   1.000
_cell.angle_alpha   90.00
_cell.angle_beta   90.00
_cell.angle_gamma   90.00
#
_symmetry.space_group_name_H-M   'P 1'
#
loop_
_entity.id
_entity.type
_entity.pdbx_description
1 polymer ?
#
loop_
_entity_poly.entity_id
_entity_poly.type
_entity_poly.pdbx_seq_one_letter_code
_entity_poly.pdbx_strand_id
1 'polypeptide(L)'
;MKLIPTSLVLVALATTALNAVRGADSFQPAPGFVSLFNGKDLSGWCYRDGAKTDEKIADAFDGKAAATDGRFSAKDGVLIVHPKTPRLAQKIWTTKEFPKDFVLRLEFRAAAGADSGIFIRKPQLQCRDYLVAG
;
A
#
# COMPACT_ATOMS: atom_id res chain seq x y z
N MET A 1 27.02 -23.47 -63.32
CA MET A 1 26.35 -24.00 -62.11
C MET A 1 26.05 -22.82 -61.20
N LYS A 2 24.77 -22.52 -60.97
CA LYS A 2 24.28 -21.26 -60.37
C LYS A 2 24.41 -21.30 -58.84
N LEU A 3 25.02 -20.29 -58.23
CA LEU A 3 25.01 -20.06 -56.78
C LEU A 3 24.06 -18.90 -56.47
N ILE A 4 23.05 -19.18 -55.64
CA ILE A 4 22.02 -18.26 -55.17
C ILE A 4 22.55 -17.55 -53.92
N PRO A 5 22.33 -16.24 -53.72
CA PRO A 5 22.75 -15.57 -52.50
C PRO A 5 21.76 -15.87 -51.37
N THR A 6 22.26 -16.41 -50.26
CA THR A 6 21.48 -16.66 -49.05
C THR A 6 21.24 -15.32 -48.33
N SER A 7 20.01 -14.81 -48.38
CA SER A 7 19.60 -13.68 -47.56
C SER A 7 19.57 -14.07 -46.07
N LEU A 8 20.39 -13.40 -45.27
CA LEU A 8 20.36 -13.47 -43.81
C LEU A 8 19.16 -12.65 -43.31
N VAL A 9 18.09 -13.32 -42.88
CA VAL A 9 16.96 -12.67 -42.20
C VAL A 9 17.35 -12.47 -40.74
N LEU A 10 17.63 -11.23 -40.35
CA LEU A 10 17.85 -10.84 -38.96
C LEU A 10 16.48 -10.73 -38.27
N VAL A 11 16.11 -11.73 -37.47
CA VAL A 11 14.93 -11.66 -36.61
C VAL A 11 15.26 -10.74 -35.44
N ALA A 12 14.75 -9.50 -35.47
CA ALA A 12 14.82 -8.58 -34.35
C ALA A 12 13.93 -9.13 -33.21
N LEU A 13 14.56 -9.66 -32.16
CA LEU A 13 13.89 -10.06 -30.95
C LEU A 13 13.36 -8.80 -30.26
N ALA A 14 12.06 -8.54 -30.36
CA ALA A 14 11.40 -7.46 -29.65
C ALA A 14 11.50 -7.75 -28.14
N THR A 15 12.45 -7.10 -27.46
CA THR A 15 12.53 -7.10 -26.00
C THR A 15 11.31 -6.36 -25.46
N THR A 16 10.31 -7.11 -25.02
CA THR A 16 9.27 -6.59 -24.14
C THR A 16 9.94 -6.07 -22.89
N ALA A 17 9.96 -4.74 -22.74
CA ALA A 17 10.43 -4.11 -21.51
C ALA A 17 9.54 -4.59 -20.36
N LEU A 18 10.09 -5.40 -19.47
CA LEU A 18 9.49 -5.61 -18.16
C LEU A 18 9.51 -4.26 -17.45
N ASN A 19 8.34 -3.61 -17.36
CA ASN A 19 8.13 -2.53 -16.40
C ASN A 19 8.23 -3.16 -15.02
N ALA A 20 9.45 -3.20 -14.47
CA ALA A 20 9.66 -3.40 -13.05
C ALA A 20 8.79 -2.35 -12.33
N VAL A 21 7.94 -2.81 -11.42
CA VAL A 21 7.22 -1.94 -10.49
C VAL A 21 8.30 -1.19 -9.70
N ARG A 22 8.64 0.02 -10.16
CA ARG A 22 9.53 0.94 -9.45
C ARG A 22 8.71 1.51 -8.29
N GLY A 23 8.65 0.73 -7.22
CA GLY A 23 7.95 1.05 -6.00
C GLY A 23 8.50 2.33 -5.35
N ALA A 24 7.58 3.21 -4.99
CA ALA A 24 7.72 4.36 -4.09
C ALA A 24 8.69 5.50 -4.42
N ASP A 25 9.94 5.26 -4.80
CA ASP A 25 10.98 6.31 -4.77
C ASP A 25 10.73 7.47 -5.76
N SER A 26 9.86 7.29 -6.74
CA SER A 26 9.46 8.32 -7.72
C SER A 26 7.99 8.72 -7.66
N PHE A 27 7.19 8.22 -6.70
CA PHE A 27 5.79 8.63 -6.60
C PHE A 27 5.70 10.09 -6.12
N GLN A 28 5.09 10.94 -6.95
CA GLN A 28 4.79 12.31 -6.60
C GLN A 28 3.27 12.48 -6.54
N PRO A 29 2.70 12.91 -5.40
CA PRO A 29 1.28 13.23 -5.35
C PRO A 29 0.93 14.29 -6.39
N ALA A 30 -0.26 14.18 -6.98
CA ALA A 30 -0.77 15.22 -7.86
C ALA A 30 -0.83 16.59 -7.14
N PRO A 31 -0.74 17.72 -7.87
CA PRO A 31 -0.82 19.04 -7.26
C PRO A 31 -2.04 19.18 -6.32
N GLY A 32 -1.81 19.69 -5.12
CA GLY A 32 -2.83 19.82 -4.08
C GLY A 32 -3.03 18.59 -3.19
N PHE A 33 -2.38 17.46 -3.48
CA PHE A 33 -2.36 16.28 -2.60
C PHE A 33 -1.12 16.27 -1.72
N VAL A 34 -1.28 15.76 -0.50
CA VAL A 34 -0.18 15.47 0.43
C VAL A 34 -0.10 13.95 0.57
N SER A 35 1.10 13.38 0.42
CA SER A 35 1.26 11.94 0.63
C SER A 35 1.07 11.57 2.09
N LEU A 36 0.27 10.54 2.36
CA LEU A 36 0.15 9.93 3.70
C LEU A 36 1.19 8.82 3.93
N PHE A 37 1.82 8.34 2.86
CA PHE A 37 2.81 7.27 2.93
C PHE A 37 4.06 7.67 2.14
N ASN A 38 5.22 7.51 2.77
CA ASN A 38 6.51 7.89 2.17
C ASN A 38 7.13 6.78 1.32
N GLY A 39 6.50 5.59 1.27
CA GLY A 39 7.00 4.47 0.48
C GLY A 39 8.10 3.63 1.14
N LYS A 40 8.58 4.02 2.33
CA LYS A 40 9.78 3.45 2.96
C LYS A 40 9.49 2.84 4.32
N ASP A 41 8.78 3.56 5.16
CA ASP A 41 8.51 3.19 6.55
C ASP A 41 7.11 3.67 6.97
N LEU A 42 6.76 3.44 8.23
CA LEU A 42 5.48 3.81 8.79
C LEU A 42 5.50 5.21 9.45
N SER A 43 6.39 6.10 9.01
CA SER A 43 6.37 7.49 9.48
C SER A 43 5.04 8.17 9.19
N GLY A 44 4.52 8.89 10.18
CA GLY A 44 3.18 9.46 10.15
C GLY A 44 2.07 8.48 10.51
N TRP A 45 2.38 7.24 10.92
CA TRP A 45 1.40 6.23 11.32
C TRP A 45 1.59 5.78 12.78
N CYS A 46 0.50 5.35 13.41
CA CYS A 46 0.49 4.96 14.81
C CYS A 46 -0.63 3.97 15.15
N TYR A 47 -0.48 3.28 16.28
CA TYR A 47 -1.60 2.75 17.03
C TYR A 47 -2.12 3.78 18.02
N ARG A 48 -3.45 3.74 18.19
CA ARG A 48 -4.13 4.48 19.24
C ARG A 48 -4.60 3.53 20.32
N ASP A 49 -4.99 4.10 21.46
CA ASP A 49 -5.43 3.38 22.65
C ASP A 49 -6.79 2.67 22.52
N GLY A 50 -7.13 2.16 21.33
CA GLY A 50 -8.46 1.72 20.86
C GLY A 50 -9.24 0.70 21.70
N ALA A 51 -8.72 0.31 22.86
CA ALA A 51 -9.48 -0.26 23.96
C ALA A 51 -10.24 0.78 24.81
N LYS A 52 -10.00 2.09 24.63
CA LYS A 52 -10.59 3.16 25.44
C LYS A 52 -11.30 4.21 24.59
N THR A 53 -10.58 5.02 23.83
CA THR A 53 -11.18 6.17 23.14
C THR A 53 -10.75 6.38 21.70
N ASP A 54 -9.65 5.75 21.23
CA ASP A 54 -9.02 6.04 19.93
C ASP A 54 -8.55 7.52 19.80
N GLU A 55 -8.35 8.21 20.93
CA GLU A 55 -7.96 9.63 20.94
C GLU A 55 -6.45 9.79 21.11
N LYS A 56 -5.82 8.88 21.86
CA LYS A 56 -4.40 9.00 22.23
C LYS A 56 -3.56 8.04 21.41
N ILE A 57 -2.45 8.56 20.88
CA ILE A 57 -1.39 7.74 20.31
C ILE A 57 -0.82 6.87 21.44
N ALA A 58 -0.91 5.55 21.25
CA ALA A 58 -0.34 4.56 22.17
C ALA A 58 1.04 4.11 21.70
N ASP A 59 1.27 4.07 20.39
CA ASP A 59 2.55 3.68 19.81
C ASP A 59 2.73 4.33 18.43
N ALA A 60 3.78 5.13 18.28
CA ALA A 60 4.12 5.79 17.02
C ALA A 60 5.21 5.00 16.27
N PHE A 61 5.12 5.01 14.94
CA PHE A 61 5.98 4.23 14.06
C PHE A 61 6.93 5.07 13.20
N ASP A 62 7.21 6.32 13.62
CA ASP A 62 8.14 7.19 12.90
C ASP A 62 9.52 6.52 12.74
N GLY A 63 9.96 6.44 11.48
CA GLY A 63 11.18 5.75 11.05
C GLY A 63 11.16 4.21 11.14
N LYS A 64 10.05 3.58 11.55
CA LYS A 64 9.97 2.12 11.71
C LYS A 64 9.39 1.46 10.46
N ALA A 65 10.06 0.43 9.96
CA ALA A 65 9.56 -0.37 8.84
C ALA A 65 8.33 -1.24 9.20
N ALA A 66 8.06 -1.47 10.49
CA ALA A 66 6.92 -2.26 10.95
C ALA A 66 6.35 -1.74 12.27
N ALA A 67 5.05 -1.98 12.47
CA ALA A 67 4.40 -1.79 13.75
C ALA A 67 4.94 -2.81 14.77
N THR A 68 4.81 -2.50 16.06
CA THR A 68 5.42 -3.28 17.15
C THR A 68 4.95 -4.74 17.22
N ASP A 69 3.74 -5.04 16.73
CA ASP A 69 3.20 -6.41 16.64
C ASP A 69 3.43 -7.07 15.26
N GLY A 70 4.03 -6.35 14.32
CA GLY A 70 4.24 -6.78 12.93
C GLY A 70 2.95 -6.96 12.13
N ARG A 71 1.78 -6.46 12.58
CA ARG A 71 0.53 -6.52 11.80
C ARG A 71 0.58 -5.61 10.58
N PHE A 72 1.27 -4.47 10.68
CA PHE A 72 1.50 -3.53 9.59
C PHE A 72 2.99 -3.38 9.33
N SER A 73 3.37 -3.28 8.06
CA SER A 73 4.75 -2.97 7.66
C SER A 73 4.79 -2.14 6.39
N ALA A 74 5.86 -1.39 6.18
CA ALA A 74 6.21 -0.79 4.91
C ALA A 74 7.31 -1.62 4.24
N LYS A 75 7.10 -2.04 2.99
CA LYS A 75 8.12 -2.73 2.20
C LYS A 75 7.83 -2.53 0.72
N ASP A 76 8.88 -2.32 -0.07
CA ASP A 76 8.82 -2.21 -1.54
C ASP A 76 7.80 -1.16 -2.04
N GLY A 77 7.67 -0.05 -1.31
CA GLY A 77 6.69 0.99 -1.64
C GLY A 77 5.25 0.65 -1.34
N VAL A 78 4.98 -0.34 -0.48
CA VAL A 78 3.64 -0.78 -0.09
C VAL A 78 3.52 -0.81 1.43
N LEU A 79 2.41 -0.27 1.95
CA LEU A 79 1.95 -0.53 3.31
C LEU A 79 1.18 -1.86 3.31
N ILE A 80 1.71 -2.87 4.00
CA ILE A 80 1.25 -4.25 3.98
C ILE A 80 0.57 -4.59 5.30
N VAL A 81 -0.54 -5.33 5.21
CA VAL A 81 -1.34 -5.80 6.34
C VAL A 81 -1.18 -7.32 6.46
N HIS A 82 -0.51 -7.81 7.50
CA HIS A 82 -0.14 -9.23 7.68
C HIS A 82 -1.14 -9.98 8.55
N PRO A 83 -1.93 -10.94 8.05
CA PRO A 83 -2.96 -11.62 8.84
C PRO A 83 -2.37 -12.22 10.13
N LYS A 84 -3.14 -12.17 11.21
CA LYS A 84 -2.77 -12.75 12.51
C LYS A 84 -3.78 -13.83 12.89
N THR A 85 -3.30 -14.83 13.61
CA THR A 85 -4.09 -15.90 14.20
C THR A 85 -3.88 -15.89 15.72
N PRO A 86 -4.94 -15.78 16.54
CA PRO A 86 -6.35 -15.60 16.16
C PRO A 86 -6.58 -14.28 15.41
N ARG A 87 -7.72 -14.16 14.71
CA ARG A 87 -8.06 -12.93 13.97
C ARG A 87 -8.12 -11.76 14.94
N LEU A 88 -7.24 -10.79 14.75
CA LEU A 88 -7.23 -9.54 15.52
C LEU A 88 -7.74 -8.39 14.65
N ALA A 89 -8.80 -7.74 15.11
CA ALA A 89 -9.22 -6.45 14.59
C ALA A 89 -8.26 -5.39 15.16
N GLN A 90 -7.40 -4.86 14.31
CA GLN A 90 -6.47 -3.80 14.68
C GLN A 90 -6.50 -2.70 13.61
N LYS A 91 -6.47 -1.45 14.07
CA LYS A 91 -6.49 -0.25 13.21
C LYS A 91 -5.16 0.46 13.34
N ILE A 92 -4.68 1.02 12.24
CA ILE A 92 -3.58 1.98 12.21
C ILE A 92 -4.15 3.35 11.84
N TRP A 93 -3.60 4.41 12.44
CA TRP A 93 -4.07 5.78 12.28
C TRP A 93 -2.95 6.65 11.74
N THR A 94 -3.31 7.70 11.00
CA THR A 94 -2.38 8.82 10.79
C THR A 94 -2.12 9.52 12.12
N THR A 95 -0.87 9.92 12.37
CA THR A 95 -0.53 10.77 13.52
C THR A 95 -1.10 12.18 13.34
N LYS A 96 -1.23 12.62 12.08
CA LYS A 96 -1.89 13.87 11.70
C LYS A 96 -3.40 13.73 11.66
N GLU A 97 -4.10 14.75 12.15
CA GLU A 97 -5.55 14.90 12.03
C GLU A 97 -5.93 15.75 10.80
N PHE A 98 -7.07 15.40 10.20
CA PHE A 98 -7.63 16.11 9.04
C PHE A 98 -9.07 16.53 9.37
N PRO A 99 -9.29 17.68 10.04
CA PRO A 99 -10.60 18.04 10.58
C PRO A 99 -11.56 18.63 9.54
N LYS A 100 -11.07 19.08 8.39
CA LYS A 100 -11.88 19.67 7.31
C LYS A 100 -12.25 18.61 6.26
N ASP A 101 -13.01 19.01 5.27
CA ASP A 101 -13.26 18.16 4.09
C ASP A 101 -11.98 17.96 3.29
N PHE A 102 -11.83 16.77 2.74
CA PHE A 102 -10.67 16.38 1.95
C PHE A 102 -11.06 15.35 0.89
N VAL A 103 -10.23 15.24 -0.13
CA VAL A 103 -10.28 14.16 -1.11
C VAL A 103 -9.19 13.16 -0.77
N LEU A 104 -9.56 11.90 -0.50
CA LEU A 104 -8.62 10.81 -0.33
C LEU A 104 -8.49 10.04 -1.65
N ARG A 105 -7.25 9.81 -2.08
CA ARG A 105 -6.90 8.91 -3.19
C ARG A 105 -5.96 7.86 -2.67
N LEU A 106 -6.24 6.60 -2.98
CA LEU A 106 -5.42 5.46 -2.62
C LEU A 106 -5.61 4.33 -3.64
N GLU A 107 -4.61 3.47 -3.73
CA GLU A 107 -4.67 2.21 -4.44
C GLU A 107 -4.52 1.08 -3.42
N PHE A 108 -5.22 -0.03 -3.64
CA PHE A 108 -5.08 -1.20 -2.80
C PHE A 108 -5.14 -2.48 -3.64
N ARG A 109 -4.58 -3.55 -3.08
CA ARG A 109 -4.67 -4.90 -3.60
C ARG A 109 -5.07 -5.84 -2.46
N ALA A 110 -6.22 -6.49 -2.61
CA ALA A 110 -6.69 -7.49 -1.67
C ALA A 110 -6.12 -8.88 -2.03
N ALA A 111 -5.66 -9.62 -1.03
CA ALA A 111 -5.41 -11.06 -1.17
C ALA A 111 -6.74 -11.84 -1.08
N ALA A 112 -6.73 -13.10 -1.51
CA ALA A 112 -7.91 -13.97 -1.43
C ALA A 112 -8.53 -13.96 -0.03
N GLY A 113 -9.80 -13.56 0.08
CA GLY A 113 -10.54 -13.50 1.35
C GLY A 113 -10.09 -12.38 2.32
N ALA A 114 -9.25 -11.45 1.86
CA ALA A 114 -8.85 -10.31 2.68
C ALA A 114 -10.03 -9.38 2.95
N ASP A 115 -10.15 -8.96 4.21
CA ASP A 115 -11.23 -8.09 4.70
C ASP A 115 -10.62 -6.97 5.56
N SER A 116 -10.59 -5.76 5.00
CA SER A 116 -10.04 -4.54 5.60
C SER A 116 -10.95 -3.35 5.29
N GLY A 117 -10.64 -2.17 5.80
CA GLY A 117 -11.40 -0.97 5.47
C GLY A 117 -10.69 0.32 5.83
N ILE A 118 -11.17 1.40 5.22
CA ILE A 118 -10.67 2.75 5.43
C ILE A 118 -11.65 3.46 6.35
N PHE A 119 -11.18 3.90 7.50
CA PHE A 119 -11.97 4.66 8.46
C PHE A 119 -11.84 6.15 8.18
N ILE A 120 -12.94 6.82 7.85
CA ILE A 120 -12.98 8.28 7.68
C ILE A 120 -13.75 8.86 8.85
N ARG A 121 -13.04 9.22 9.93
CA ARG A 121 -13.65 9.77 11.15
C ARG A 121 -14.76 8.88 11.74
N LYS A 122 -14.53 7.56 11.78
CA LYS A 122 -15.37 6.45 12.32
C LYS A 122 -16.12 5.56 11.30
N PRO A 123 -16.89 6.04 10.32
CA PRO A 123 -17.45 5.13 9.31
C PRO A 123 -16.35 4.41 8.54
N GLN A 124 -16.57 3.12 8.28
CA GLN A 124 -15.68 2.27 7.52
C GLN A 124 -16.15 2.19 6.06
N LEU A 125 -15.27 2.56 5.14
CA LEU A 125 -15.41 2.24 3.73
C LEU A 125 -14.72 0.91 3.48
N GLN A 126 -15.46 -0.05 2.94
CA GLN A 126 -14.95 -1.41 2.81
C GLN A 126 -13.80 -1.47 1.79
N CYS A 127 -12.76 -2.24 2.10
CA CYS A 127 -11.58 -2.45 1.26
C CYS A 127 -11.18 -3.92 1.37
N ARG A 128 -11.75 -4.74 0.51
CA ARG A 128 -11.68 -6.19 0.62
C ARG A 128 -11.56 -6.86 -0.73
N ASP A 129 -11.39 -8.18 -0.69
CA ASP A 129 -11.61 -9.01 -1.85
C ASP A 129 -13.11 -9.16 -2.12
N TYR A 130 -13.67 -8.28 -2.96
CA TYR A 130 -15.11 -8.20 -3.17
C TYR A 130 -15.75 -9.46 -3.77
N LEU A 131 -14.97 -10.32 -4.43
CA LEU A 131 -15.52 -11.52 -5.07
C LEU A 131 -15.79 -12.63 -4.08
N VAL A 132 -15.04 -12.70 -2.98
CA VAL A 132 -15.08 -13.86 -2.06
C VAL A 132 -15.16 -13.48 -0.57
N ALA A 133 -14.87 -12.24 -0.17
CA ALA A 133 -14.98 -11.81 1.22
C ALA A 133 -16.40 -11.29 1.53
N GLY A 134 -17.12 -12.00 2.39
CA GLY A 134 -18.48 -11.70 2.84
C GLY A 134 -18.71 -12.15 4.28
#